data_AF-A0A8T4VAB1-F1
#
_entry.id   AF-A0A8T4VAB1-F1
#
_cell.length_a   1.000
_cell.length_b   1.000
_cell.length_c   1.000
_cell.angle_alpha   90.00
_cell.angle_beta   90.00
_cell.angle_gamma   90.00
#
_symmetry.space_group_name_H-M   'P 1'
#
loop_
_entity.id
_entity.type
_entity.pdbx_description
1 polymer ?
#
loop_
_entity_poly.entity_id
_entity_poly.type
_entity_poly.pdbx_seq_one_letter_code
_entity_poly.pdbx_strand_id
1 'polypeptide(L)'
;MKCPECKGKNISKRGKRYNKSQTKQLYLCNNCNIKFVEQNGFERMRYKKENIVRAIHLHNEGLSLFQVKDHLWQHDGVKVSRETIREWCNKYSLFLK
;
A
#
# COMPACT_ATOMS: atom_id res chain seq x y z
N MET A 1 -4.13 9.13 -14.45
CA MET A 1 -4.27 7.66 -14.57
C MET A 1 -4.11 7.23 -16.03
N LYS A 2 -3.45 6.10 -16.28
CA LYS A 2 -3.26 5.51 -17.62
C LYS A 2 -3.59 4.01 -17.54
N CYS A 3 -4.15 3.40 -18.59
CA CYS A 3 -4.30 1.92 -18.64
C CYS A 3 -2.90 1.30 -18.46
N PRO A 4 -2.71 0.32 -17.56
CA PRO A 4 -1.40 -0.33 -17.38
C PRO A 4 -0.89 -1.00 -18.67
N GLU A 5 -1.81 -1.43 -19.53
CA GLU A 5 -1.50 -2.12 -20.78
C GLU A 5 -1.36 -1.15 -21.96
N CYS A 6 -2.45 -0.48 -22.35
CA CYS A 6 -2.44 0.35 -23.56
C CYS A 6 -1.97 1.80 -23.32
N LYS A 7 -1.63 2.18 -22.08
CA LYS A 7 -1.25 3.56 -21.66
C LYS A 7 -2.25 4.66 -22.02
N GLY A 8 -3.44 4.29 -22.50
CA GLY A 8 -4.51 5.18 -22.90
C GLY A 8 -5.08 5.95 -21.71
N LYS A 9 -5.60 7.16 -21.98
CA LYS A 9 -6.23 8.04 -20.99
C LYS A 9 -7.74 7.85 -20.87
N ASN A 10 -8.35 7.10 -21.80
CA ASN A 10 -9.80 6.87 -21.83
C ASN A 10 -10.22 5.81 -20.80
N ILE A 11 -10.53 6.27 -19.59
CA ILE A 11 -10.79 5.44 -18.41
C ILE A 11 -12.12 5.84 -17.77
N SER A 12 -12.99 4.86 -17.51
CA SER A 12 -14.28 5.01 -16.86
C SER A 12 -14.31 4.32 -15.50
N LYS A 13 -15.16 4.81 -14.57
CA LYS A 13 -15.35 4.21 -13.24
C LYS A 13 -16.43 3.12 -13.35
N ARG A 14 -16.10 1.87 -12.98
CA ARG A 14 -17.02 0.71 -13.16
C ARG A 14 -17.49 0.05 -11.87
N GLY A 15 -17.15 0.61 -10.71
CA GLY A 15 -17.59 0.12 -9.39
C GLY A 15 -16.47 0.10 -8.35
N LYS A 16 -16.65 -0.64 -7.26
CA LYS A 16 -15.68 -0.74 -6.17
C LYS A 16 -15.30 -2.19 -5.90
N ARG A 17 -14.01 -2.44 -5.63
CA ARG A 17 -13.49 -3.70 -5.12
C ARG A 17 -13.42 -3.64 -3.61
N TYR A 18 -14.10 -4.57 -2.94
CA TYR A 18 -14.10 -4.68 -1.49
C TYR A 18 -13.03 -5.70 -1.06
N ASN A 19 -12.04 -5.25 -0.28
CA ASN A 19 -11.14 -6.12 0.47
C ASN A 19 -11.45 -5.98 1.97
N LYS A 20 -11.05 -6.98 2.76
CA LYS A 20 -11.21 -6.96 4.23
C LYS A 20 -10.69 -5.66 4.90
N SER A 21 -9.63 -5.08 4.34
CA SER A 21 -8.99 -3.88 4.91
C SER A 21 -9.41 -2.56 4.26
N GLN A 22 -9.82 -2.58 2.98
CA GLN A 22 -10.02 -1.37 2.17
C GLN A 22 -10.97 -1.62 1.00
N THR A 23 -11.79 -0.61 0.71
CA THR A 23 -12.59 -0.53 -0.52
C THR A 23 -11.83 0.31 -1.55
N LYS A 24 -11.49 -0.27 -2.70
CA LYS A 24 -10.75 0.41 -3.77
C LYS A 24 -11.65 0.66 -4.98
N GLN A 25 -11.50 1.80 -5.64
CA GLN A 25 -12.22 2.10 -6.87
C GLN A 25 -11.72 1.20 -8.01
N LEU A 26 -12.64 0.56 -8.73
CA LEU A 26 -12.36 -0.18 -9.95
C LEU A 26 -12.54 0.75 -11.16
N TYR A 27 -11.55 0.72 -12.04
CA TYR A 27 -11.52 1.46 -13.29
C TYR A 27 -11.56 0.47 -14.46
N LEU A 28 -12.19 0.88 -15.55
CA LEU A 28 -12.17 0.21 -16.84
C LEU A 28 -11.52 1.16 -17.84
N CYS A 29 -10.57 0.68 -18.63
CA CYS A 29 -10.15 1.45 -19.79
C CYS A 29 -10.98 1.06 -21.02
N ASN A 30 -11.53 2.06 -21.71
CA ASN A 30 -12.40 1.83 -22.87
C ASN A 30 -11.62 1.45 -24.14
N ASN A 31 -10.30 1.66 -24.17
CA ASN A 31 -9.46 1.28 -25.31
C ASN A 31 -9.04 -0.20 -25.23
N CYS A 32 -8.56 -0.63 -24.06
CA CYS A 32 -8.05 -1.99 -23.82
C CYS A 32 -9.15 -2.93 -23.26
N ASN A 33 -10.31 -2.40 -22.82
CA ASN A 33 -11.38 -3.10 -22.07
C ASN A 33 -10.92 -3.81 -20.78
N ILE A 34 -9.73 -3.48 -20.28
CA ILE A 34 -9.15 -4.07 -19.09
C ILE A 34 -9.61 -3.32 -17.84
N LYS A 35 -9.92 -4.10 -16.80
CA LYS A 35 -10.28 -3.59 -15.47
C LYS A 35 -9.03 -3.53 -14.60
N PHE A 36 -8.79 -2.40 -13.96
CA PHE A 36 -7.66 -2.23 -13.05
C PHE A 36 -8.04 -1.35 -11.86
N VAL A 37 -7.19 -1.38 -10.85
CA VAL A 37 -7.29 -0.54 -9.66
C VAL A 37 -6.13 0.42 -9.69
N GLU A 38 -6.30 1.62 -9.12
CA GLU A 38 -5.22 2.59 -8.99
C GLU A 38 -4.00 1.99 -8.27
N GLN A 39 -2.85 2.05 -8.93
CA GLN A 39 -1.58 1.55 -8.40
C GLN A 39 -0.94 2.59 -7.49
N ASN A 40 -1.21 2.49 -6.19
CA ASN A 40 -0.65 3.38 -5.17
C ASN A 40 0.67 2.86 -4.58
N GLY A 41 1.39 1.95 -5.25
CA GLY A 41 2.63 1.34 -4.74
C GLY A 41 2.47 0.33 -3.58
N PHE A 42 1.32 0.30 -2.92
CA PHE A 42 0.94 -0.66 -1.88
C PHE A 42 0.05 -1.77 -2.42
N GLU A 43 0.44 -2.35 -3.54
CA GLU A 43 -0.30 -3.47 -4.14
C GLU A 43 -0.08 -4.75 -3.34
N ARG A 44 -1.16 -5.54 -3.22
CA ARG A 44 -1.19 -6.85 -2.50
C ARG A 44 -0.80 -6.78 -1.01
N MET A 45 -0.82 -5.60 -0.40
CA MET A 45 -0.60 -5.44 1.04
C MET A 45 -1.87 -5.72 1.84
N ARG A 46 -1.74 -6.51 2.92
CA ARG A 46 -2.84 -6.79 3.86
C ARG A 46 -3.13 -5.61 4.78
N TYR A 47 -2.07 -4.92 5.18
CA TYR A 47 -2.12 -3.78 6.08
C TYR A 47 -2.41 -2.48 5.31
N LYS A 48 -3.00 -1.50 6.00
CA LYS A 48 -3.26 -0.19 5.43
C LYS A 48 -1.94 0.49 5.07
N LYS A 49 -1.94 1.28 4.00
CA LYS A 49 -0.78 2.06 3.55
C LYS A 49 -0.23 2.96 4.65
N GLU A 50 -1.10 3.55 5.47
CA GLU A 50 -0.75 4.47 6.55
C GLU A 50 0.18 3.80 7.57
N ASN A 51 -0.18 2.58 7.99
CA ASN A 51 0.58 1.83 8.99
C ASN A 51 1.95 1.42 8.45
N ILE A 52 2.03 1.03 7.17
CA ILE A 52 3.29 0.64 6.52
C ILE A 52 4.22 1.86 6.43
N VAL A 53 3.70 3.00 5.94
CA VAL A 53 4.47 4.25 5.82
C VAL A 53 4.95 4.71 7.19
N ARG A 54 4.08 4.69 8.20
CA ARG A 54 4.47 5.05 9.58
C ARG A 54 5.55 4.13 10.13
N ALA A 55 5.45 2.82 9.91
CA ALA A 55 6.46 1.88 10.35
C ALA A 55 7.84 2.18 9.75
N ILE A 56 7.88 2.51 8.45
CA ILE A 56 9.11 2.86 7.74
C ILE A 56 9.65 4.21 8.23
N HIS A 57 8.77 5.21 8.41
CA HIS A 57 9.17 6.53 8.90
C HIS A 57 9.86 6.43 10.28
N LEU A 58 9.21 5.76 11.24
CA LEU A 58 9.75 5.54 12.57
C LEU A 58 11.10 4.81 12.53
N HIS A 59 11.24 3.84 11.64
CA HIS A 59 12.52 3.14 11.49
C HIS A 59 13.61 4.05 10.89
N ASN A 60 13.27 4.89 9.92
CA ASN A 60 14.19 5.88 9.35
C ASN A 60 14.59 6.97 10.36
N GLU A 61 13.74 7.29 11.33
CA GLU A 61 14.07 8.16 12.48
C GLU A 61 15.05 7.49 13.46
N GLY A 62 15.38 6.21 13.26
CA GLY A 62 16.35 5.47 14.07
C GLY A 62 15.73 4.57 15.13
N LEU A 63 14.40 4.42 15.17
CA LEU A 63 13.76 3.51 16.11
C LEU A 63 14.06 2.05 15.73
N SER A 64 14.32 1.25 16.76
CA SER A 64 14.48 -0.20 16.60
C SER A 64 13.17 -0.83 16.14
N LEU A 65 13.27 -1.96 15.41
CA LEU A 65 12.08 -2.72 14.95
C LEU A 65 11.14 -3.12 16.10
N PHE A 66 11.68 -3.26 17.33
CA PHE A 66 10.88 -3.53 18.51
C PHE A 66 10.05 -2.31 18.93
N GLN A 67 10.67 -1.13 18.99
CA GLN A 67 9.98 0.13 19.31
C GLN A 67 8.94 0.48 18.25
N VAL A 68 9.25 0.28 16.97
CA VAL A 68 8.28 0.49 15.88
C VAL A 68 7.06 -0.43 16.04
N LYS A 69 7.29 -1.70 16.38
CA LYS A 69 6.21 -2.65 16.65
C LYS A 69 5.33 -2.19 17.81
N ASP A 70 5.95 -1.76 18.90
CA ASP A 70 5.24 -1.29 20.09
C ASP A 70 4.43 -0.03 19.79
N HIS A 71 5.00 0.93 19.06
CA HIS A 71 4.29 2.13 18.61
C HIS A 71 3.06 1.79 17.74
N LEU A 72 3.20 0.88 16.77
CA LEU A 72 2.08 0.45 15.92
C LEU A 72 0.97 -0.26 16.72
N TRP A 73 1.35 -0.96 17.77
CA TRP A 73 0.39 -1.61 18.67
C TRP A 73 -0.35 -0.57 19.52
N GLN A 74 0.37 0.39 20.11
CA GLN A 74 -0.20 1.39 21.01
C GLN A 74 -1.05 2.45 20.29
N HIS A 75 -0.57 2.98 19.15
CA HIS A 75 -1.26 4.06 18.44
C HIS A 75 -2.26 3.58 17.40
N ASP A 76 -1.91 2.53 16.65
CA ASP A 76 -2.71 2.06 15.51
C ASP A 76 -3.48 0.75 15.82
N GLY A 77 -3.28 0.17 17.01
CA GLY A 77 -3.93 -1.09 17.41
C GLY A 77 -3.52 -2.29 16.56
N VAL A 78 -2.40 -2.19 15.84
CA VAL A 78 -2.03 -3.16 14.80
C VAL A 78 -0.92 -4.08 15.29
N LYS A 79 -1.26 -5.37 15.41
CA LYS A 79 -0.28 -6.42 15.71
C LYS A 79 0.48 -6.79 14.45
N VAL A 80 1.75 -6.42 14.39
CA VAL A 80 2.70 -6.83 13.34
C VAL A 80 3.89 -7.54 13.97
N SER A 81 4.52 -8.45 13.22
CA SER A 81 5.80 -9.02 13.64
C SER A 81 6.94 -8.08 13.26
N ARG A 82 8.07 -8.19 13.96
CA ARG A 82 9.30 -7.44 13.63
C ARG A 82 9.80 -7.77 12.23
N GLU A 83 9.65 -9.03 11.80
CA GLU A 83 10.00 -9.47 10.45
C GLU A 83 9.16 -8.77 9.39
N THR A 84 7.85 -8.63 9.60
CA THR A 84 6.98 -7.89 8.68
C THR A 84 7.44 -6.44 8.52
N ILE A 85 7.84 -5.77 9.62
CA ILE A 85 8.38 -4.40 9.56
C ILE A 85 9.70 -4.38 8.78
N ARG A 86 10.59 -5.35 9.01
CA ARG A 86 11.85 -5.49 8.26
C ARG A 86 11.60 -5.68 6.76
N GLU A 87 10.63 -6.52 6.38
CA GLU A 87 10.27 -6.73 4.99
C GLU A 87 9.70 -5.48 4.34
N TRP A 88 8.87 -4.70 5.05
CA TRP A 88 8.40 -3.41 4.56
C TRP A 88 9.55 -2.45 4.34
N CYS A 89 10.47 -2.35 5.31
CA CYS A 89 11.66 -1.54 5.15
C CYS A 89 12.45 -2.00 3.93
N ASN A 90 12.79 -3.28 3.80
CA ASN A 90 13.54 -3.78 2.64
C ASN A 90 12.83 -3.51 1.30
N LYS A 91 11.51 -3.71 1.25
CA LYS A 91 10.71 -3.53 0.04
C LYS A 91 10.61 -2.06 -0.39
N TYR A 92 10.54 -1.15 0.56
CA TYR A 92 10.31 0.28 0.31
C TYR A 92 11.54 1.17 0.57
N SER A 93 12.65 0.61 1.06
CA SER A 93 13.89 1.34 1.37
C SER A 93 14.53 1.94 0.12
N LEU A 94 14.38 1.29 -1.04
CA LEU A 94 14.82 1.82 -2.33
C LEU A 94 14.02 3.04 -2.81
N PHE A 95 12.78 3.23 -2.32
CA PHE A 95 11.91 4.34 -2.71
C PHE A 95 12.06 5.57 -1.79
N LEU A 96 12.78 5.45 -0.68
CA LEU A 96 12.90 6.46 0.37
C LEU A 96 14.36 6.88 0.64
N LYS A 97 15.27 6.57 -0.29
CA LYS A 97 16.64 7.10 -0.33
C LYS A 97 16.71 8.35 -1.19
#